data_AF-A0A3B4A8M6-F1
#
_entry.id   AF-A0A3B4A8M6-F1
#
_cell.length_a   1.000
_cell.length_b   1.000
_cell.length_c   1.000
_cell.angle_alpha   90.00
_cell.angle_beta   90.00
_cell.angle_gamma   90.00
#
_symmetry.space_group_name_H-M   'P 1'
#
loop_
_entity.id
_entity.type
_entity.pdbx_description
1 polymer ?
#
loop_
_entity_poly.entity_id
_entity_poly.type
_entity_poly.pdbx_seq_one_letter_code
_entity_poly.pdbx_strand_id
1 'polypeptide(L)'
;RASSRWRCCCFLFLSGPVRACGPEYLEAVDQFCLSRFSLDMAQLDQSQWCSWDDTLESYGELTNCSFVVALKLGCYWPNREVDAFFVSVHRKYFSDCALIGRLLRDPPTQVSGPFILGPVLVTLLMTALVVWRSKRSEGIV
;
A
#
# COMPACT_ATOMS: atom_id res chain seq x y z
N ARG A 1 -41.43 -38.02 -4.54
CA ARG A 1 -40.45 -37.10 -5.21
C ARG A 1 -40.07 -35.99 -4.23
N ALA A 2 -39.25 -36.29 -3.22
CA ALA A 2 -38.88 -35.31 -2.18
C ALA A 2 -37.58 -35.68 -1.41
N SER A 3 -36.55 -36.22 -2.08
CA SER A 3 -35.25 -36.53 -1.44
C SER A 3 -34.03 -35.89 -2.11
N SER A 4 -34.23 -35.07 -3.14
CA SER A 4 -33.13 -34.56 -3.98
C SER A 4 -32.67 -33.14 -3.62
N ARG A 5 -33.42 -32.41 -2.79
CA ARG A 5 -33.14 -30.98 -2.51
C ARG A 5 -32.14 -30.75 -1.36
N TRP A 6 -32.01 -31.71 -0.44
CA TRP A 6 -31.10 -31.62 0.70
C TRP A 6 -29.65 -31.99 0.36
N ARG A 7 -29.42 -32.68 -0.77
CA ARG A 7 -28.05 -33.03 -1.22
C ARG A 7 -27.26 -31.82 -1.72
N CYS A 8 -27.92 -30.82 -2.31
CA CYS A 8 -27.22 -29.60 -2.78
C CYS A 8 -26.72 -28.72 -1.63
N CYS A 9 -27.38 -28.71 -0.46
CA CYS A 9 -26.95 -27.90 0.68
C CYS A 9 -25.78 -28.52 1.48
N CYS A 10 -25.59 -29.85 1.44
CA CYS A 10 -24.45 -30.50 2.10
C CYS A 10 -23.11 -30.27 1.38
N PHE A 11 -23.10 -29.90 0.10
CA PHE A 11 -21.85 -29.65 -0.63
C PHE A 11 -21.19 -28.31 -0.26
N LEU A 12 -21.87 -27.40 0.43
CA LEU A 12 -21.33 -26.09 0.82
C LEU A 12 -20.59 -26.09 2.18
N PHE A 13 -20.53 -27.23 2.89
CA PHE A 13 -19.90 -27.33 4.21
C PHE A 13 -18.59 -28.16 4.23
N LEU A 14 -18.05 -28.52 3.06
CA LEU A 14 -16.82 -29.33 2.95
C LEU A 14 -15.50 -28.53 3.01
N SER A 15 -15.56 -27.20 3.06
CA SER A 15 -14.39 -26.38 3.39
C SER A 15 -14.34 -26.22 4.91
N GLY A 16 -13.48 -27.03 5.56
CA GLY A 16 -13.14 -26.84 6.97
C GLY A 16 -12.67 -25.41 7.26
N PRO A 17 -12.62 -24.98 8.53
CA PRO A 17 -12.20 -23.63 8.87
C PRO A 17 -10.83 -23.35 8.28
N VAL A 18 -10.73 -22.29 7.47
CA VAL A 18 -9.45 -21.84 6.91
C VAL A 18 -8.57 -21.45 8.09
N ARG A 19 -7.43 -22.13 8.24
CA ARG A 19 -6.53 -21.92 9.38
C ARG A 19 -5.53 -20.81 9.06
N ALA A 20 -5.10 -20.09 10.09
CA ALA A 20 -3.92 -19.22 9.97
C ALA A 20 -2.69 -20.08 9.70
N CYS A 21 -1.70 -19.53 9.01
CA CYS A 21 -0.45 -20.26 8.80
C CYS A 21 0.27 -20.46 10.15
N GLY A 22 0.86 -21.64 10.36
CA GLY A 22 1.66 -21.95 11.53
C GLY A 22 3.16 -21.69 11.32
N PRO A 23 4.02 -22.18 12.23
CA PRO A 23 5.48 -22.03 12.12
C PRO A 23 6.06 -22.73 10.89
N GLU A 24 5.40 -23.76 10.36
CA GLU A 24 5.80 -24.45 9.12
C GLU A 24 5.81 -23.52 7.89
N TYR A 25 5.00 -22.46 7.92
CA TYR A 25 4.99 -21.45 6.87
C TYR A 25 6.25 -20.59 6.91
N LEU A 26 6.74 -20.21 8.11
CA LEU A 26 7.94 -19.39 8.24
C LEU A 26 9.16 -20.11 7.67
N GLU A 27 9.32 -21.40 7.98
CA GLU A 27 10.42 -22.21 7.45
C GLU A 27 10.36 -22.32 5.92
N ALA A 28 9.17 -22.59 5.36
CA ALA A 28 8.98 -22.68 3.92
C ALA A 28 9.27 -21.33 3.22
N VAL A 29 8.77 -20.22 3.75
CA VAL A 29 8.99 -18.91 3.13
C VAL A 29 10.44 -18.45 3.26
N ASP A 30 11.11 -18.76 4.38
CA ASP A 30 12.54 -18.48 4.55
C ASP A 30 13.39 -19.24 3.52
N GLN A 31 13.14 -20.54 3.37
CA GLN A 31 13.91 -21.39 2.46
C GLN A 31 13.63 -21.12 0.98
N PHE A 32 12.37 -20.87 0.59
CA PHE A 32 12.00 -20.76 -0.82
C PHE A 32 11.92 -19.31 -1.31
N CYS A 33 11.37 -18.40 -0.51
CA CYS A 33 11.11 -17.04 -0.94
C CYS A 33 12.23 -16.08 -0.49
N LEU A 34 12.64 -16.15 0.77
CA LEU A 34 13.67 -15.23 1.29
C LEU A 34 15.05 -15.53 0.71
N SER A 35 15.38 -16.80 0.49
CA SER A 35 16.65 -17.19 -0.15
C SER A 35 16.77 -16.57 -1.54
N ARG A 36 15.70 -16.63 -2.35
CA ARG A 36 15.65 -16.02 -3.69
C ARG A 36 15.74 -14.50 -3.60
N PHE A 37 14.91 -13.88 -2.76
CA PHE A 37 14.95 -12.44 -2.55
C PHE A 37 16.33 -11.94 -2.10
N SER A 38 17.03 -12.71 -1.25
CA SER A 38 18.39 -12.36 -0.81
C SER A 38 19.40 -12.34 -1.95
N LEU A 39 19.24 -13.23 -2.95
CA LEU A 39 20.10 -13.25 -4.14
C LEU A 39 19.79 -12.06 -5.07
N ASP A 40 18.52 -11.71 -5.20
CA ASP A 40 18.12 -10.55 -6.01
C ASP A 40 18.59 -9.25 -5.34
N MET A 41 18.50 -9.14 -4.00
CA MET A 41 19.02 -8.00 -3.24
C MET A 41 20.55 -7.93 -3.20
N ALA A 42 21.25 -9.06 -3.33
CA ALA A 42 22.72 -9.10 -3.39
C ALA A 42 23.26 -8.64 -4.76
N GLN A 43 22.44 -8.65 -5.81
CA GLN A 43 22.80 -8.10 -7.12
C GLN A 43 22.65 -6.57 -7.16
N LEU A 44 21.84 -6.00 -6.26
CA LEU A 44 21.69 -4.57 -6.08
C LEU A 44 22.74 -4.03 -5.12
N ASP A 45 23.28 -2.85 -5.40
CA ASP A 45 24.11 -2.15 -4.43
C ASP A 45 23.27 -1.75 -3.20
N GLN A 46 23.88 -1.74 -2.02
CA GLN A 46 23.19 -1.39 -0.77
C GLN A 46 22.57 0.02 -0.80
N SER A 47 23.15 0.94 -1.59
CA SER A 47 22.59 2.27 -1.84
C SER A 47 21.26 2.26 -2.58
N GLN A 48 20.99 1.22 -3.37
CA GLN A 48 19.79 1.06 -4.18
C GLN A 48 18.66 0.35 -3.44
N TRP A 49 18.94 -0.25 -2.27
CA TRP A 49 17.90 -0.91 -1.47
C TRP A 49 16.77 0.04 -1.06
N CYS A 50 17.04 1.34 -0.96
CA CYS A 50 16.02 2.34 -0.63
C CYS A 50 15.26 2.89 -1.85
N SER A 51 15.66 2.52 -3.07
CA SER A 51 14.95 2.85 -4.29
C SER A 51 13.78 1.88 -4.46
N TRP A 52 12.55 2.41 -4.45
CA TRP A 52 11.38 1.56 -4.64
C TRP A 52 11.31 1.00 -6.06
N ASP A 53 11.66 1.81 -7.06
CA ASP A 53 11.61 1.37 -8.46
C ASP A 53 12.55 0.18 -8.73
N ASP A 54 13.72 0.17 -8.09
CA ASP A 54 14.70 -0.92 -8.23
C ASP A 54 14.32 -2.18 -7.43
N THR A 55 13.57 -2.03 -6.33
CA THR A 55 13.22 -3.14 -5.42
C THR A 55 11.80 -3.66 -5.61
N LEU A 56 10.95 -2.95 -6.36
CA LEU A 56 9.53 -3.27 -6.57
C LEU A 56 9.34 -4.66 -7.17
N GLU A 57 10.12 -5.01 -8.19
CA GLU A 57 10.02 -6.31 -8.87
C GLU A 57 10.37 -7.46 -7.92
N SER A 58 11.56 -7.42 -7.30
CA SER A 58 12.02 -8.43 -6.34
C SER A 58 11.09 -8.57 -5.13
N TYR A 59 10.57 -7.45 -4.62
CA TYR A 59 9.61 -7.46 -3.51
C TYR A 59 8.23 -8.01 -3.93
N GLY A 60 7.81 -7.73 -5.16
CA GLY A 60 6.61 -8.32 -5.78
C GLY A 60 6.72 -9.84 -5.88
N GLU A 61 7.86 -10.34 -6.35
CA GLU A 61 8.15 -11.78 -6.42
C GLU A 61 8.18 -12.44 -5.03
N LEU A 62 8.79 -11.79 -4.04
CA LEU A 62 8.75 -12.25 -2.64
C LEU A 62 7.31 -12.36 -2.13
N THR A 63 6.48 -11.36 -2.41
CA THR A 63 5.07 -11.32 -1.99
C THR A 63 4.26 -12.42 -2.67
N ASN A 64 4.44 -12.59 -3.98
CA ASN A 64 3.77 -13.63 -4.76
C ASN A 64 4.18 -15.04 -4.30
N CYS A 65 5.48 -15.27 -4.08
CA CYS A 65 5.99 -16.53 -3.54
C CYS A 65 5.36 -16.85 -2.18
N SER A 66 5.32 -15.88 -1.26
CA SER A 66 4.73 -16.05 0.07
C SER A 66 3.23 -16.40 0.01
N PHE A 67 2.51 -15.81 -0.95
CA PHE A 67 1.11 -16.12 -1.21
C PHE A 67 0.92 -17.54 -1.74
N VAL A 68 1.75 -17.97 -2.69
CA VAL A 68 1.73 -19.34 -3.23
C VAL A 68 2.03 -20.37 -2.14
N VAL A 69 3.01 -20.10 -1.26
CA VAL A 69 3.33 -20.98 -0.13
C VAL A 69 2.12 -21.12 0.82
N ALA A 70 1.45 -20.02 1.15
CA ALA A 70 0.24 -20.06 1.99
C ALA A 70 -0.89 -20.89 1.33
N LEU A 71 -1.10 -20.71 0.03
CA LEU A 71 -2.06 -21.52 -0.74
C LEU A 71 -1.72 -23.01 -0.73
N LYS A 72 -0.43 -23.37 -0.84
CA LYS A 72 0.03 -24.77 -0.82
C LYS A 72 -0.13 -25.41 0.55
N LEU A 73 0.06 -24.65 1.62
CA LEU A 73 -0.17 -25.09 3.00
C LEU A 73 -1.66 -25.08 3.40
N GLY A 74 -2.53 -24.52 2.55
CA GLY A 74 -3.97 -24.44 2.82
C GLY A 74 -4.34 -23.46 3.93
N CYS A 75 -3.51 -22.44 4.15
CA CYS A 75 -3.75 -21.37 5.13
C CYS A 75 -4.09 -20.04 4.46
N TYR A 76 -4.76 -19.13 5.18
CA TYR A 76 -5.09 -17.82 4.63
C TYR A 76 -3.92 -16.84 4.74
N TRP A 77 -3.82 -15.96 3.73
CA TRP A 77 -2.85 -14.89 3.62
C TRP A 77 -3.61 -13.56 3.46
N PRO A 78 -3.25 -12.48 4.17
CA PRO A 78 -2.19 -12.36 5.18
C PRO A 78 -2.63 -12.84 6.58
N ASN A 79 -1.67 -13.08 7.46
CA ASN A 79 -1.88 -13.44 8.87
C ASN A 79 -0.68 -12.97 9.73
N ARG A 80 -0.73 -13.22 11.05
CA ARG A 80 0.33 -12.75 11.98
C ARG A 80 1.73 -13.27 11.65
N GLU A 81 1.86 -14.50 11.17
CA GLU A 81 3.15 -15.09 10.81
C GLU A 81 3.70 -14.49 9.51
N VAL A 82 2.81 -14.17 8.55
CA VAL A 82 3.14 -13.38 7.35
C VAL A 82 3.65 -11.99 7.73
N ASP A 83 2.96 -11.31 8.63
CA ASP A 83 3.35 -9.96 9.07
C ASP A 83 4.72 -9.97 9.78
N ALA A 84 4.95 -10.94 10.67
CA ALA A 84 6.23 -11.12 11.36
C ALA A 84 7.38 -11.35 10.36
N PHE A 85 7.13 -12.17 9.33
CA PHE A 85 8.08 -12.39 8.25
C PHE A 85 8.43 -11.09 7.52
N PHE A 86 7.45 -10.35 7.00
CA PHE A 86 7.73 -9.11 6.26
C PHE A 86 8.36 -8.03 7.14
N VAL A 87 7.98 -7.91 8.41
CA VAL A 87 8.64 -6.99 9.35
C VAL A 87 10.12 -7.34 9.52
N SER A 88 10.47 -8.62 9.56
CA SER A 88 11.87 -9.04 9.65
C SER A 88 12.67 -8.69 8.39
N VAL A 89 12.06 -8.85 7.21
CA VAL A 89 12.64 -8.42 5.92
C VAL A 89 12.85 -6.91 5.88
N HIS A 90 11.84 -6.13 6.26
CA HIS A 90 11.92 -4.66 6.36
C HIS A 90 13.03 -4.20 7.29
N ARG A 91 13.17 -4.85 8.45
CA ARG A 91 14.27 -4.54 9.40
C ARG A 91 15.65 -4.93 8.87
N LYS A 92 15.77 -5.95 8.02
CA LYS A 92 17.05 -6.45 7.53
C LYS A 92 17.57 -5.67 6.33
N TYR A 93 16.70 -5.37 5.36
CA TYR A 93 17.09 -4.74 4.09
C TYR A 93 16.74 -3.26 4.01
N PHE A 94 15.76 -2.80 4.78
CA PHE A 94 15.19 -1.46 4.64
C PHE A 94 15.24 -0.65 5.95
N SER A 95 16.09 -1.04 6.92
CA SER A 95 16.21 -0.36 8.22
C SER A 95 16.58 1.11 8.13
N ASP A 96 17.47 1.44 7.20
CA ASP A 96 18.04 2.78 7.03
C ASP A 96 17.34 3.59 5.93
N CYS A 97 16.29 3.01 5.33
CA CYS A 97 15.55 3.67 4.28
C CYS A 97 14.55 4.66 4.88
N ALA A 98 14.79 5.94 4.62
CA ALA A 98 13.84 6.98 4.98
C ALA A 98 12.56 6.82 4.14
N LEU A 99 11.40 7.01 4.76
CA LEU A 99 10.06 6.99 4.15
C LEU A 99 9.81 8.15 3.16
N ILE A 100 10.86 8.65 2.50
CA ILE A 100 10.88 9.79 1.59
C ILE A 100 10.19 9.34 0.29
N GLY A 101 8.87 9.40 0.27
CA GLY A 101 8.06 9.11 -0.93
C GLY A 101 6.81 8.26 -0.67
N ARG A 102 6.70 7.59 0.48
CA ARG A 102 5.52 6.78 0.83
C ARG A 102 4.56 7.40 1.82
N LEU A 103 4.95 8.51 2.44
CA LEU A 103 4.03 9.29 3.22
C LEU A 103 3.29 10.20 2.25
N LEU A 104 2.02 9.90 1.97
CA LEU A 104 1.06 10.88 1.46
C LEU A 104 0.92 11.97 2.53
N ARG A 105 1.96 12.81 2.63
CA ARG A 105 2.06 13.91 3.57
C ARG A 105 1.71 15.16 2.79
N ASP A 106 0.77 15.93 3.31
CA ASP A 106 0.55 17.27 2.80
C ASP A 106 1.89 18.03 2.78
N PRO A 107 2.21 18.73 1.69
CA PRO A 107 3.44 19.52 1.63
C PRO A 107 3.47 20.51 2.80
N PRO A 108 4.65 20.81 3.36
CA PRO A 108 4.80 21.68 4.51
C PRO A 108 4.01 22.99 4.31
N THR A 109 3.44 23.54 5.39
CA THR A 109 2.53 24.72 5.35
C THR A 109 3.11 25.94 4.64
N GLN A 110 4.43 26.02 4.52
CA GLN A 110 5.14 27.03 3.74
C GLN A 110 4.87 26.94 2.24
N VAL A 111 4.65 25.74 1.72
CA VAL A 111 4.32 25.49 0.32
C VAL A 111 2.80 25.47 0.13
N SER A 112 2.02 24.79 0.99
CA SER A 112 0.55 24.73 0.83
C SER A 112 -0.18 26.03 1.18
N GLY A 113 0.33 26.82 2.12
CA GLY A 113 -0.29 28.07 2.58
C GLY A 113 -0.51 29.10 1.47
N PRO A 114 0.50 29.42 0.65
CA PRO A 114 0.35 30.33 -0.49
C PRO A 114 -0.67 29.84 -1.54
N PHE A 115 -0.79 28.53 -1.76
CA PHE A 115 -1.79 27.97 -2.69
C PHE A 115 -3.22 28.07 -2.17
N ILE A 116 -3.42 28.17 -0.85
CA ILE A 116 -4.74 28.40 -0.25
C ILE A 116 -5.04 29.89 -0.20
N LEU A 117 -4.07 30.71 0.25
CA LEU A 117 -4.26 32.14 0.43
C LEU A 117 -4.31 32.90 -0.91
N GLY A 118 -3.53 32.48 -1.91
CA GLY A 118 -3.49 33.10 -3.24
C GLY A 118 -4.87 33.18 -3.91
N PRO A 119 -5.59 32.07 -4.09
CA PRO A 119 -6.94 32.07 -4.65
C PRO A 119 -7.93 32.91 -3.85
N VAL A 120 -7.86 32.87 -2.51
CA VAL A 120 -8.74 33.68 -1.65
C VAL A 120 -8.51 35.18 -1.88
N LEU A 121 -7.25 35.63 -1.88
CA LEU A 121 -6.93 37.03 -2.14
C LEU A 121 -7.36 37.47 -3.55
N VAL A 122 -7.16 36.62 -4.55
CA VAL A 122 -7.59 36.91 -5.93
C VAL A 122 -9.10 37.05 -6.02
N THR A 123 -9.87 36.15 -5.40
CA THR A 123 -11.34 36.26 -5.40
C THR A 123 -11.83 37.52 -4.69
N LEU A 124 -11.22 37.89 -3.55
CA LEU A 124 -11.55 39.14 -2.85
C LEU A 124 -11.22 40.39 -3.67
N LEU A 125 -10.08 40.40 -4.35
CA LEU A 125 -9.70 41.50 -5.25
C LEU A 125 -10.66 41.61 -6.43
N MET A 126 -10.99 40.50 -7.09
CA MET A 126 -11.91 40.50 -8.23
C MET A 126 -13.31 40.98 -7.83
N THR A 127 -13.83 40.51 -6.69
CA THR A 127 -15.13 40.96 -6.17
C THR A 127 -15.12 42.45 -5.81
N ALA A 128 -14.08 42.94 -5.15
CA ALA A 128 -13.92 44.37 -4.85
C ALA A 128 -13.85 45.22 -6.13
N LEU A 129 -13.10 44.78 -7.15
CA LEU A 129 -13.00 45.44 -8.44
C LEU A 129 -14.34 45.51 -9.16
N VAL A 130 -15.11 44.41 -9.16
CA VAL A 130 -16.46 44.37 -9.76
C VAL A 130 -17.41 45.34 -9.06
N VAL A 131 -17.45 45.35 -7.72
CA VAL A 131 -18.29 46.28 -6.94
C VAL A 131 -17.90 47.74 -7.21
N TRP A 132 -16.60 48.03 -7.24
CA TRP A 132 -16.11 49.37 -7.53
C TRP A 132 -16.49 49.84 -8.94
N ARG A 133 -16.33 48.97 -9.96
CA ARG A 133 -16.73 49.27 -11.34
C ARG A 133 -18.24 49.45 -11.46
N SER A 134 -19.04 48.61 -10.79
CA SER A 134 -20.51 48.71 -10.78
C SER A 134 -20.99 50.03 -10.18
N LYS A 135 -20.43 50.45 -9.03
CA LYS A 135 -20.76 51.74 -8.42
C LYS A 135 -20.36 52.92 -9.29
N ARG A 136 -19.23 52.82 -10.00
CA ARG A 136 -18.78 53.88 -10.92
C ARG A 136 -19.60 53.94 -12.20
N SER A 137 -20.11 52.82 -12.71
CA SER A 137 -21.01 52.85 -13.87
C SER A 137 -22.40 53.36 -13.51
N GLU A 138 -22.91 53.11 -12.30
CA GLU A 138 -24.18 53.69 -11.84
C GLU A 138 -24.08 55.16 -11.45
N GLY A 139 -22.89 55.65 -11.06
CA GLY A 139 -22.63 57.09 -10.85
C GLY A 139 -22.29 57.89 -12.11
N ILE A 140 -22.28 57.24 -13.28
CA ILE A 140 -22.20 57.87 -14.60
C ILE A 140 -23.54 57.64 -15.30
N VAL A 141 -24.58 58.31 -14.79
CA VAL A 141 -25.83 58.64 -15.48
C VAL A 141 -26.36 59.95 -14.89
#